data_AF-X1GI05-F1
#
_entry.id   AF-X1GI05-F1
#
_cell.length_a   1.000
_cell.length_b   1.000
_cell.length_c   1.000
_cell.angle_alpha   90.00
_cell.angle_beta   90.00
_cell.angle_gamma   90.00
#
_symmetry.space_group_name_H-M   'P 1'
#
loop_
_entity.id
_entity.type
_entity.pdbx_description
1 polymer ?
#
loop_
_entity_poly.entity_id
_entity_poly.type
_entity_poly.pdbx_seq_one_letter_code
_entity_poly.pdbx_strand_id
1 'polypeptide(L)'
;RQSAQANLDVLTILGNGANVRTLEEAEIMQADMVIAVTSSDEVNMIACMTAKQFGVPQKIARIRNPEYLYANALSREKLGIDLTINPERATAKEIVKLLKSPINVAHVQSFAGGKVQLFELKVEEGFPFINQQLKAITFKYPILVAAIYRNDKIIIPGGEEKIIAGDNLYVLIKKDYFSGLNEIFNEKPLNMQNVLILGGSRIGIQTAAILAFFNGLLIIFEWGLTINSITSASPSFNKVREIIFPLRINRKMAEAVVILGF
;
A
#
# COMPACT_ATOMS: atom_id res chain seq x y z
N ARG A 1 -4.07 9.85 -25.86
CA ARG A 1 -3.13 10.08 -26.98
C ARG A 1 -2.73 11.54 -27.12
N GLN A 2 -3.63 12.45 -27.53
CA GLN A 2 -3.31 13.88 -27.70
C GLN A 2 -2.74 14.54 -26.44
N SER A 3 -3.33 14.28 -25.28
CA SER A 3 -2.79 14.78 -24.00
C SER A 3 -1.40 14.22 -23.67
N ALA A 4 -1.09 12.97 -24.04
CA ALA A 4 0.23 12.39 -23.78
C ALA A 4 1.29 13.02 -24.69
N GLN A 5 1.01 13.16 -25.99
CA GLN A 5 1.94 13.79 -26.94
C GLN A 5 2.17 15.28 -26.66
N ALA A 6 1.16 15.97 -26.11
CA ALA A 6 1.27 17.40 -25.80
C ALA A 6 2.06 17.65 -24.51
N ASN A 7 2.08 16.70 -23.57
CA ASN A 7 2.62 16.92 -22.22
C ASN A 7 3.85 16.05 -21.89
N LEU A 8 4.20 15.08 -22.73
CA LEU A 8 5.29 14.14 -22.49
C LEU A 8 6.11 13.96 -23.77
N ASP A 9 7.43 13.81 -23.62
CA ASP A 9 8.33 13.45 -24.70
C ASP A 9 8.28 11.93 -24.94
N VAL A 10 7.21 11.48 -25.61
CA VAL A 10 6.93 10.06 -25.85
C VAL A 10 6.35 9.82 -27.24
N LEU A 11 6.73 8.70 -27.84
CA LEU A 11 6.04 8.17 -29.02
C LEU A 11 4.70 7.56 -28.61
N THR A 12 3.65 7.82 -29.41
CA THR A 12 2.34 7.18 -29.18
C THR A 12 1.84 6.47 -30.43
N ILE A 13 1.51 5.19 -30.26
CA ILE A 13 0.96 4.33 -31.29
C ILE A 13 -0.45 3.92 -30.88
N LEU A 14 -1.39 4.04 -31.82
CA LEU A 14 -2.79 3.73 -31.59
C LEU A 14 -3.06 2.30 -32.03
N GLY A 15 -3.35 1.42 -31.09
CA GLY A 15 -3.77 0.07 -31.39
C GLY A 15 -4.07 -0.74 -30.14
N ASN A 16 -4.43 -2.01 -30.34
CA ASN A 16 -4.62 -2.95 -29.26
C ASN A 16 -3.27 -3.57 -28.86
N GLY A 17 -2.92 -3.51 -27.57
CA GLY A 17 -1.68 -4.09 -27.03
C GLY A 17 -1.57 -5.61 -27.13
N ALA A 18 -2.67 -6.31 -27.44
CA ALA A 18 -2.65 -7.75 -27.75
C ALA A 18 -2.45 -8.04 -29.25
N ASN A 19 -2.46 -7.03 -30.12
CA ASN A 19 -2.24 -7.21 -31.55
C ASN A 19 -0.75 -7.10 -31.88
N VAL A 20 -0.21 -8.19 -32.43
CA VAL A 20 1.20 -8.29 -32.84
C VAL A 20 1.63 -7.14 -33.75
N ARG A 21 0.81 -6.74 -34.74
CA ARG A 21 1.16 -5.66 -35.67
C ARG A 21 1.35 -4.32 -34.95
N THR A 22 0.50 -4.03 -33.96
CA THR A 22 0.65 -2.83 -33.12
C THR A 22 1.98 -2.85 -32.37
N LEU A 23 2.39 -4.02 -31.87
CA LEU A 23 3.64 -4.18 -31.13
C LEU A 23 4.87 -4.15 -32.05
N GLU A 24 4.73 -4.57 -33.30
CA GLU A 24 5.79 -4.42 -34.32
C GLU A 24 5.95 -2.95 -34.73
N GLU A 25 4.85 -2.22 -34.95
CA GLU A 25 4.87 -0.75 -35.09
C GLU A 25 5.47 -0.07 -33.84
N ALA A 26 5.23 -0.68 -32.67
CA ALA A 26 5.92 -0.59 -31.38
C ALA A 26 7.46 -0.61 -31.37
N GLU A 27 8.07 -1.17 -32.41
CA GLU A 27 9.46 -1.63 -32.43
C GLU A 27 9.81 -2.57 -31.24
N ILE A 28 8.87 -3.45 -30.85
CA ILE A 28 9.00 -4.31 -29.66
C ILE A 28 10.29 -5.13 -29.61
N MET A 29 10.86 -5.51 -30.76
CA MET A 29 12.13 -6.25 -30.84
C MET A 29 13.33 -5.48 -30.28
N GLN A 30 13.26 -4.16 -30.27
CA GLN A 30 14.31 -3.28 -29.74
C GLN A 30 14.05 -2.88 -28.28
N ALA A 31 12.93 -3.31 -27.69
CA ALA A 31 12.54 -2.91 -26.34
C ALA A 31 13.30 -3.70 -25.27
N ASP A 32 13.89 -2.99 -24.31
CA ASP A 32 14.49 -3.60 -23.11
C ASP A 32 13.41 -4.11 -22.14
N MET A 33 12.21 -3.49 -22.17
CA MET A 33 11.13 -3.79 -21.25
C MET A 33 9.74 -3.56 -21.87
N VAL A 34 8.80 -4.44 -21.52
CA VAL A 34 7.37 -4.25 -21.76
C VAL A 34 6.61 -4.15 -20.43
N ILE A 35 5.77 -3.13 -20.30
CA ILE A 35 4.90 -2.92 -19.14
C ILE A 35 3.43 -2.90 -19.61
N ALA A 36 2.72 -4.00 -19.36
CA ALA A 36 1.34 -4.17 -19.81
C ALA A 36 0.34 -3.83 -18.68
N VAL A 37 -0.26 -2.64 -18.77
CA VAL A 37 -1.10 -2.03 -17.70
C VAL A 37 -2.49 -1.61 -18.20
N THR A 38 -2.98 -2.25 -19.26
CA THR A 38 -4.33 -1.99 -19.79
C THR A 38 -5.41 -2.43 -18.79
N SER A 39 -6.68 -2.08 -19.05
CA SER A 39 -7.81 -2.44 -18.20
C SER A 39 -8.11 -3.95 -18.14
N SER A 40 -7.68 -4.75 -19.12
CA SER A 40 -7.89 -6.20 -19.20
C SER A 40 -6.62 -6.96 -18.84
N ASP A 41 -6.76 -7.94 -17.95
CA ASP A 41 -5.65 -8.81 -17.56
C ASP A 41 -5.25 -9.73 -18.73
N GLU A 42 -6.22 -10.16 -19.54
CA GLU A 42 -6.03 -11.01 -20.72
C GLU A 42 -5.18 -10.30 -21.78
N VAL A 43 -5.48 -9.02 -22.06
CA VAL A 43 -4.67 -8.19 -22.97
C VAL A 43 -3.25 -8.05 -22.43
N ASN A 44 -3.09 -7.83 -21.13
CA ASN A 44 -1.76 -7.69 -20.51
C ASN A 44 -0.95 -8.99 -20.60
N MET A 45 -1.60 -10.13 -20.39
CA MET A 45 -1.00 -11.46 -20.52
C MET A 45 -0.57 -11.73 -21.97
N ILE A 46 -1.44 -11.49 -22.95
CA ILE A 46 -1.12 -11.70 -24.38
C ILE A 46 0.01 -10.78 -24.84
N ALA A 47 0.02 -9.52 -24.39
CA ALA A 47 1.10 -8.58 -24.69
C ALA A 47 2.46 -9.10 -24.20
N CYS A 48 2.53 -9.57 -22.94
CA CYS A 48 3.76 -10.13 -22.38
C CYS A 48 4.17 -11.47 -23.03
N MET A 49 3.21 -12.32 -23.38
CA MET A 49 3.48 -13.55 -24.13
C MET A 49 4.07 -13.24 -25.51
N THR A 50 3.54 -12.23 -26.18
CA THR A 50 4.05 -11.77 -27.48
C THR A 50 5.45 -11.19 -27.32
N ALA A 51 5.67 -10.33 -26.32
CA ALA A 51 6.97 -9.78 -25.98
C ALA A 51 8.03 -10.87 -25.71
N LYS A 52 7.63 -11.97 -25.04
CA LYS A 52 8.49 -13.15 -24.84
C LYS A 52 8.94 -13.75 -26.18
N GLN A 53 8.05 -13.87 -27.16
CA GLN A 53 8.38 -14.42 -28.50
C GLN A 53 9.34 -13.52 -29.26
N PHE A 54 9.24 -12.19 -29.07
CA PHE A 54 10.18 -11.22 -29.64
C PHE A 54 11.48 -11.07 -28.85
N GLY A 55 11.69 -11.85 -27.78
CA GLY A 55 12.94 -11.86 -27.02
C GLY A 55 13.13 -10.66 -26.07
N VAL A 56 12.06 -9.93 -25.73
CA VAL A 56 12.14 -8.79 -24.79
C VAL A 56 12.67 -9.27 -23.43
N PRO A 57 13.73 -8.64 -22.88
CA PRO A 57 14.36 -9.09 -21.63
C PRO A 57 13.42 -9.04 -20.42
N GLN A 58 12.67 -7.95 -20.25
CA GLN A 58 11.83 -7.73 -19.07
C GLN A 58 10.36 -7.50 -19.41
N LYS A 59 9.47 -8.30 -18.81
CA LYS A 59 8.01 -8.27 -19.02
C LYS A 59 7.29 -8.10 -17.68
N ILE A 60 6.59 -6.98 -17.53
CA ILE A 60 5.80 -6.64 -16.35
C ILE A 60 4.33 -6.58 -16.74
N ALA A 61 3.47 -7.33 -16.05
CA ALA A 61 2.03 -7.31 -16.29
C ALA A 61 1.24 -6.88 -15.05
N ARG A 62 0.23 -6.04 -15.25
CA ARG A 62 -0.81 -5.81 -14.25
C ARG A 62 -1.84 -6.93 -14.31
N ILE A 63 -2.00 -7.67 -13.22
CA ILE A 63 -2.95 -8.79 -13.10
C ILE A 63 -3.78 -8.60 -11.82
N ARG A 64 -5.08 -8.35 -11.99
CA ARG A 64 -6.06 -8.16 -10.91
C ARG A 64 -6.70 -9.47 -10.46
N ASN A 65 -6.96 -10.41 -11.38
CA ASN A 65 -7.55 -11.70 -11.03
C ASN A 65 -6.48 -12.66 -10.45
N PRO A 66 -6.55 -13.03 -9.16
CA PRO A 66 -5.60 -13.97 -8.56
C PRO A 66 -5.61 -15.36 -9.20
N GLU A 67 -6.72 -15.81 -9.79
CA GLU A 67 -6.84 -17.16 -10.36
C GLU A 67 -5.82 -17.40 -11.49
N TYR A 68 -5.51 -16.36 -12.28
CA TYR A 68 -4.46 -16.42 -13.31
C TYR A 68 -3.06 -16.67 -12.73
N LEU A 69 -2.83 -16.36 -11.45
CA LEU A 69 -1.54 -16.57 -10.78
C LEU A 69 -1.43 -17.93 -10.10
N TYR A 70 -2.57 -18.50 -9.68
CA TYR A 70 -2.62 -19.77 -8.93
C TYR A 70 -2.89 -20.99 -9.81
N ALA A 71 -3.38 -20.81 -11.03
CA ALA A 71 -3.59 -21.90 -11.96
C ALA A 71 -2.24 -22.44 -12.49
N ASN A 72 -1.90 -23.69 -12.14
CA ASN A 72 -0.68 -24.39 -12.59
C ASN A 72 -0.53 -24.42 -14.14
N ALA A 73 -1.63 -24.31 -14.88
CA ALA A 73 -1.64 -24.23 -16.33
C ALA A 73 -1.12 -22.88 -16.87
N LEU A 74 -1.33 -21.79 -16.13
CA LEU A 74 -1.04 -20.40 -16.53
C LEU A 74 0.04 -19.78 -15.63
N SER A 75 1.01 -20.59 -15.18
CA SER A 75 2.10 -20.06 -14.35
C SER A 75 2.81 -18.89 -15.06
N ARG A 76 3.29 -17.92 -14.27
CA ARG A 76 3.98 -16.71 -14.75
C ARG A 76 5.10 -17.05 -15.73
N GLU A 77 5.84 -18.11 -15.46
CA GLU A 77 6.92 -18.61 -16.31
C GLU A 77 6.44 -19.07 -17.70
N LYS A 78 5.33 -19.83 -17.75
CA LYS A 78 4.72 -20.29 -19.00
C LYS A 78 4.23 -19.11 -19.84
N LEU A 79 3.62 -18.11 -19.19
CA LEU A 79 3.18 -16.87 -19.83
C LEU A 79 4.34 -15.93 -20.20
N GLY A 80 5.55 -16.18 -19.72
CA GLY A 80 6.70 -15.30 -19.94
C GLY A 80 6.60 -13.98 -19.18
N ILE A 81 5.94 -13.94 -18.03
CA ILE A 81 5.79 -12.71 -17.24
C ILE A 81 6.79 -12.74 -16.09
N ASP A 82 7.75 -11.81 -16.10
CA ASP A 82 8.81 -11.77 -15.09
C ASP A 82 8.28 -11.15 -13.79
N LEU A 83 7.50 -10.08 -13.89
CA LEU A 83 6.88 -9.40 -12.76
C LEU A 83 5.36 -9.24 -12.92
N THR A 84 4.58 -9.62 -11.91
CA THR A 84 3.14 -9.31 -11.85
C THR A 84 2.85 -8.31 -10.75
N ILE A 85 1.99 -7.33 -11.06
CA ILE A 85 1.53 -6.31 -10.13
C ILE A 85 0.02 -6.42 -10.00
N ASN A 86 -0.46 -6.64 -8.78
CA ASN A 86 -1.87 -6.54 -8.44
C ASN A 86 -2.06 -5.24 -7.62
N PRO A 87 -2.62 -4.17 -8.22
CA PRO A 87 -2.70 -2.87 -7.57
C PRO A 87 -3.62 -2.90 -6.34
N GLU A 88 -4.68 -3.70 -6.35
CA GLU A 88 -5.61 -3.81 -5.22
C GLU A 88 -4.95 -4.48 -4.01
N ARG A 89 -4.18 -5.55 -4.24
CA ARG A 89 -3.38 -6.21 -3.20
C ARG A 89 -2.23 -5.35 -2.71
N ALA A 90 -1.59 -4.58 -3.58
CA ALA A 90 -0.55 -3.62 -3.19
C ALA A 90 -1.13 -2.54 -2.26
N THR A 91 -2.28 -1.97 -2.63
CA THR A 91 -3.01 -0.99 -1.81
C THR A 91 -3.44 -1.60 -0.48
N ALA A 92 -4.02 -2.80 -0.50
CA ALA A 92 -4.41 -3.53 0.71
C ALA A 92 -3.24 -3.78 1.67
N LYS A 93 -2.05 -4.13 1.16
CA LYS A 93 -0.85 -4.28 1.98
C LYS A 93 -0.46 -2.98 2.67
N GLU A 94 -0.57 -1.85 1.97
CA GLU A 94 -0.22 -0.55 2.56
C GLU A 94 -1.22 -0.12 3.63
N ILE A 95 -2.53 -0.34 3.39
CA ILE A 95 -3.57 -0.15 4.41
C ILE A 95 -3.24 -0.99 5.66
N VAL A 96 -2.98 -2.29 5.49
CA VAL A 96 -2.66 -3.17 6.64
C VAL A 96 -1.37 -2.76 7.33
N LYS A 97 -0.38 -2.27 6.59
CA LYS A 97 0.88 -1.76 7.16
C LYS A 97 0.63 -0.57 8.08
N LEU A 98 -0.18 0.39 7.64
CA LEU A 98 -0.59 1.53 8.47
C LEU A 98 -1.37 1.08 9.70
N LEU A 99 -2.33 0.16 9.51
CA LEU A 99 -3.12 -0.44 10.58
C LEU A 99 -2.29 -1.18 11.64
N LYS A 100 -1.16 -1.78 11.25
CA LYS A 100 -0.24 -2.50 12.17
C LYS A 100 0.83 -1.60 12.78
N SER A 101 0.82 -0.31 12.48
CA SER A 101 1.78 0.60 13.09
C SER A 101 1.57 0.64 14.61
N PRO A 102 2.63 0.57 15.42
CA PRO A 102 2.52 0.57 16.88
C PRO A 102 2.01 1.91 17.44
N ILE A 103 2.18 2.98 16.66
CA ILE A 103 1.71 4.34 16.98
C ILE A 103 0.99 4.94 15.78
N ASN A 104 0.23 6.01 16.00
CA ASN A 104 -0.47 6.73 14.94
C ASN A 104 0.53 7.49 14.07
N VAL A 105 1.02 6.85 13.01
CA VAL A 105 1.90 7.46 12.00
C VAL A 105 1.12 7.71 10.72
N ALA A 106 1.35 8.84 10.08
CA ALA A 106 0.71 9.17 8.81
C ALA A 106 1.30 8.33 7.65
N HIS A 107 2.62 8.12 7.68
CA HIS A 107 3.35 7.44 6.62
C HIS A 107 4.46 6.57 7.20
N VAL A 108 4.66 5.38 6.63
CA VAL A 108 5.81 4.52 6.92
C VAL A 108 6.43 4.09 5.60
N GLN A 109 7.70 4.40 5.38
CA GLN A 109 8.45 4.00 4.20
C GLN A 109 9.62 3.09 4.58
N SER A 110 9.79 2.00 3.85
CA SER A 110 10.90 1.06 4.06
C SER A 110 12.09 1.42 3.18
N PHE A 111 13.28 1.44 3.75
CA PHE A 111 14.55 1.63 3.06
C PHE A 111 15.50 0.44 3.28
N ALA A 112 16.56 0.35 2.48
CA ALA A 112 17.61 -0.67 2.59
C ALA A 112 17.07 -2.11 2.67
N GLY A 113 16.17 -2.47 1.75
CA GLY A 113 15.52 -3.80 1.74
C GLY A 113 14.60 -4.05 2.95
N GLY A 114 14.11 -2.99 3.59
CA GLY A 114 13.23 -3.08 4.76
C GLY A 114 13.96 -3.11 6.11
N LYS A 115 15.29 -2.94 6.15
CA LYS A 115 16.06 -2.88 7.39
C LYS A 115 15.87 -1.57 8.17
N VAL A 116 15.50 -0.51 7.46
CA VAL A 116 15.26 0.82 8.03
C VAL A 116 13.84 1.27 7.69
N GLN A 117 13.17 1.88 8.65
CA GLN A 117 11.85 2.49 8.49
C GLN A 117 11.99 4.01 8.65
N LEU A 118 11.47 4.76 7.69
CA LEU A 118 11.18 6.18 7.81
C LEU A 118 9.71 6.33 8.14
N PHE A 119 9.35 7.17 9.10
CA PHE A 119 7.95 7.47 9.38
C PHE A 119 7.76 8.93 9.72
N GLU A 120 6.55 9.42 9.47
CA GLU A 120 6.12 10.75 9.87
C GLU A 120 5.42 10.68 11.23
N LEU A 121 5.86 11.55 12.14
CA LEU A 121 5.32 11.70 13.48
C LEU A 121 4.89 13.14 13.71
N LYS A 122 3.61 13.33 14.02
CA LYS A 122 3.07 14.64 14.36
C LYS A 122 3.36 14.97 15.82
N VAL A 123 3.90 16.15 16.08
CA VAL A 123 4.21 16.63 17.43
C VAL A 123 2.99 17.34 18.00
N GLU A 124 2.26 16.64 18.86
CA GLU A 124 1.14 17.22 19.62
C GLU A 124 1.62 17.88 20.92
N GLU A 125 0.78 18.70 21.58
CA GLU A 125 1.15 19.49 22.78
C GLU A 125 1.66 18.66 23.97
N GLY A 126 1.40 17.34 24.00
CA GLY A 126 1.87 16.41 25.04
C GLY A 126 3.16 15.65 24.71
N PHE A 127 3.81 15.96 23.59
CA PHE A 127 4.98 15.22 23.12
C PHE A 127 6.20 15.40 24.07
N PRO A 128 6.92 14.33 24.45
CA PRO A 128 7.90 14.36 25.53
C PRO A 128 9.13 15.25 25.30
N PHE A 129 9.42 15.59 24.04
CA PHE A 129 10.63 16.34 23.66
C PHE A 129 10.36 17.77 23.17
N ILE A 130 9.16 18.32 23.41
CA ILE A 130 8.84 19.71 23.04
C ILE A 130 9.84 20.68 23.70
N ASN A 131 10.26 21.67 22.91
CA ASN A 131 11.23 22.72 23.25
C ASN A 131 12.65 22.21 23.59
N GLN A 132 12.92 20.92 23.44
CA GLN A 132 14.27 20.37 23.59
C GLN A 132 15.04 20.44 22.28
N GLN A 133 16.33 20.74 22.37
CA GLN A 133 17.24 20.68 21.22
C GLN A 133 17.55 19.22 20.89
N LEU A 134 17.63 18.87 19.60
CA LEU A 134 17.89 17.49 19.18
C LEU A 134 19.15 16.88 19.81
N LYS A 135 20.22 17.66 19.96
CA LYS A 135 21.48 17.21 20.60
C LYS A 135 21.33 16.87 22.08
N ALA A 136 20.32 17.43 22.76
CA ALA A 136 20.08 17.22 24.18
C ALA A 136 19.17 16.00 24.44
N ILE A 137 18.53 15.47 23.40
CA ILE A 137 17.61 14.34 23.51
C ILE A 137 18.42 13.03 23.48
N THR A 138 18.22 12.19 24.49
CA THR A 138 18.73 10.82 24.49
C THR A 138 17.58 9.87 24.18
N PHE A 139 17.57 9.33 22.96
CA PHE A 139 16.58 8.33 22.55
C PHE A 139 16.93 6.95 23.11
N LYS A 140 15.91 6.17 23.49
CA LYS A 140 16.08 4.78 23.96
C LYS A 140 16.71 3.86 22.89
N TYR A 141 16.40 4.12 21.62
CA TYR A 141 16.96 3.41 20.48
C TYR A 141 17.68 4.38 19.54
N PRO A 142 18.63 3.89 18.72
CA PRO A 142 19.28 4.71 17.69
C PRO A 142 18.25 5.22 16.68
N ILE A 143 17.97 6.52 16.77
CA ILE A 143 17.01 7.25 15.95
C ILE A 143 17.71 8.43 15.28
N LEU A 144 17.29 8.73 14.06
CA LEU A 144 17.69 9.95 13.35
C LEU A 144 16.43 10.74 12.95
N VAL A 145 16.31 11.97 13.42
CA VAL A 145 15.35 12.94 12.86
C VAL A 145 15.95 13.48 11.57
N ALA A 146 15.47 12.99 10.43
CA ALA A 146 16.02 13.31 9.11
C ALA A 146 15.54 14.66 8.59
N ALA A 147 14.30 15.03 8.90
CA ALA A 147 13.71 16.31 8.54
C ALA A 147 12.62 16.72 9.52
N ILE A 148 12.35 18.02 9.60
CA ILE A 148 11.21 18.60 10.31
C ILE A 148 10.41 19.40 9.28
N TYR A 149 9.11 19.09 9.14
CA TYR A 149 8.21 19.93 8.37
C TYR A 149 7.45 20.86 9.31
N ARG A 150 7.63 22.17 9.09
CA ARG A 150 7.13 23.25 9.94
C ARG A 150 6.73 24.43 9.06
N ASN A 151 5.51 24.93 9.22
CA ASN A 151 5.02 26.12 8.49
C ASN A 151 5.26 26.02 6.96
N ASP A 152 4.87 24.89 6.37
CA ASP A 152 5.02 24.57 4.95
C ASP A 152 6.45 24.55 4.40
N LYS A 153 7.42 24.30 5.27
CA LYS A 153 8.84 24.21 4.92
C LYS A 153 9.47 22.95 5.50
N ILE A 154 10.35 22.35 4.70
CA ILE A 154 11.22 21.27 5.14
C ILE A 154 12.50 21.88 5.72
N ILE A 155 12.82 21.49 6.95
CA ILE A 155 14.04 21.86 7.67
C ILE A 155 14.88 20.59 7.82
N ILE A 156 16.15 20.65 7.43
CA ILE A 156 17.15 19.60 7.73
C ILE A 156 17.76 19.96 9.07
N PRO A 157 17.41 19.27 10.17
CA PRO A 157 17.72 19.78 11.49
C PRO A 157 19.18 19.46 11.89
N GLY A 158 19.85 20.46 12.45
CA GLY A 158 21.09 20.26 13.19
C GLY A 158 20.82 19.92 14.66
N GLY A 159 21.89 19.70 15.44
CA GLY A 159 21.76 19.42 16.87
C GLY A 159 21.10 20.53 17.70
N GLU A 160 21.21 21.80 17.26
CA GLU A 160 20.60 22.95 17.95
C GLU A 160 19.10 23.11 17.71
N GLU A 161 18.56 22.43 16.68
CA GLU A 161 17.16 22.59 16.29
C GLU A 161 16.26 22.06 17.40
N LYS A 162 15.22 22.83 17.72
CA LYS A 162 14.25 22.47 18.75
C LYS A 162 13.03 21.85 18.11
N ILE A 163 12.51 20.80 18.73
CA ILE A 163 11.20 20.26 18.38
C ILE A 163 10.13 21.17 18.98
N ILE A 164 9.13 21.59 18.20
CA ILE A 164 7.99 22.39 18.69
C ILE A 164 6.65 21.72 18.35
N ALA A 165 5.62 22.07 19.11
CA ALA A 165 4.27 21.59 18.84
C ALA A 165 3.80 22.04 17.43
N GLY A 166 3.16 21.13 16.70
CA GLY A 166 2.74 21.33 15.32
C GLY A 166 3.76 20.92 14.26
N ASP A 167 4.99 20.55 14.66
CA ASP A 167 5.96 19.95 13.74
C ASP A 167 5.49 18.57 13.25
N ASN A 168 5.85 18.24 12.01
CA ASN A 168 5.87 16.85 11.54
C ASN A 168 7.33 16.39 11.41
N LEU A 169 7.71 15.44 12.26
CA LEU A 169 9.06 14.86 12.27
C LEU A 169 9.14 13.69 11.29
N TYR A 170 10.14 13.71 10.42
CA TYR A 170 10.49 12.56 9.59
C TYR A 170 11.63 11.80 10.26
N VAL A 171 11.32 10.61 10.76
CA VAL A 171 12.19 9.87 11.68
C VAL A 171 12.63 8.54 11.06
N LEU A 172 13.94 8.28 11.07
CA LEU A 172 14.55 7.03 10.66
C LEU A 172 14.88 6.16 11.88
N ILE A 173 14.49 4.89 11.81
CA ILE A 173 14.79 3.88 12.83
C ILE A 173 15.04 2.52 12.19
N LYS A 174 15.87 1.68 12.81
CA LYS A 174 15.99 0.26 12.40
C LYS A 174 14.66 -0.46 12.64
N LYS A 175 14.29 -1.35 11.72
CA LYS A 175 13.03 -2.10 11.77
C LYS A 175 12.85 -2.87 13.09
N ASP A 176 13.92 -3.41 13.64
CA ASP A 176 13.89 -4.20 14.88
C ASP A 176 13.45 -3.38 16.11
N TYR A 177 13.65 -2.05 16.08
CA TYR A 177 13.23 -1.15 17.15
C TYR A 177 11.90 -0.45 16.86
N PHE A 178 11.32 -0.67 15.67
CA PHE A 178 10.10 0.03 15.24
C PHE A 178 8.89 -0.30 16.15
N SER A 179 8.79 -1.52 16.68
CA SER A 179 7.72 -1.89 17.61
C SER A 179 7.76 -1.15 18.96
N GLY A 180 8.92 -0.64 19.36
CA GLY A 180 9.12 0.10 20.63
C GLY A 180 8.93 1.61 20.51
N LEU A 181 8.40 2.12 19.39
CA LEU A 181 8.20 3.54 19.16
C LEU A 181 7.29 4.21 20.20
N ASN A 182 6.30 3.48 20.70
CA ASN A 182 5.41 3.92 21.77
C ASN A 182 6.19 4.30 23.05
N GLU A 183 7.25 3.55 23.38
CA GLU A 183 8.08 3.82 24.56
C GLU A 183 8.94 5.08 24.40
N ILE A 184 9.28 5.45 23.16
CA ILE A 184 10.15 6.59 22.86
C ILE A 184 9.36 7.88 22.88
N PHE A 185 8.19 7.87 22.26
CA PHE A 185 7.38 9.07 22.05
C PHE A 185 6.24 9.23 23.06
N ASN A 186 6.16 8.32 24.04
CA ASN A 186 5.07 8.26 25.02
C ASN A 186 3.68 8.18 24.36
N GLU A 187 3.63 7.58 23.18
CA GLU A 187 2.41 7.35 22.44
C GLU A 187 1.72 6.12 23.00
N LYS A 188 0.39 6.16 23.11
CA LYS A 188 -0.36 4.97 23.52
C LYS A 188 -0.23 3.94 22.39
N PRO A 189 0.19 2.70 22.70
CA PRO A 189 0.26 1.67 21.68
C PRO A 189 -1.12 1.50 21.07
N LEU A 190 -1.21 1.55 19.75
CA LEU A 190 -2.42 1.21 19.03
C LEU A 190 -2.62 -0.31 19.11
N ASN A 191 -3.26 -0.78 20.17
CA ASN A 191 -3.71 -2.16 20.25
C ASN A 191 -5.05 -2.28 19.53
N MET A 192 -4.99 -2.19 18.21
CA MET A 192 -6.19 -2.29 17.41
C MET A 192 -6.71 -3.73 17.43
N GLN A 193 -7.91 -3.92 17.93
CA GLN A 193 -8.59 -5.22 17.99
C GLN A 193 -9.81 -5.24 17.08
N ASN A 194 -10.38 -4.09 16.73
CA ASN A 194 -11.62 -4.06 15.96
C ASN A 194 -11.45 -3.16 14.72
N VAL A 195 -11.54 -3.77 13.53
CA VAL A 195 -11.43 -3.08 12.24
C VAL A 195 -12.76 -3.18 11.50
N LEU A 196 -13.31 -2.03 11.12
CA LEU A 196 -14.48 -1.93 10.24
C LEU A 196 -14.01 -1.53 8.84
N ILE A 197 -14.27 -2.39 7.86
CA ILE A 197 -14.08 -2.12 6.43
C ILE A 197 -15.43 -1.74 5.84
N LEU A 198 -15.53 -0.52 5.33
CA LEU A 198 -16.70 -0.03 4.61
C LEU A 198 -16.39 -0.08 3.11
N GLY A 199 -16.98 -1.04 2.39
CA GLY A 199 -16.82 -1.30 0.95
C GLY A 199 -16.34 -2.73 0.68
N GLY A 200 -17.10 -3.49 -0.12
CA GLY A 200 -16.72 -4.83 -0.60
C GLY A 200 -15.97 -4.81 -1.93
N SER A 201 -15.36 -3.66 -2.27
CA SER A 201 -14.51 -3.53 -3.45
C SER A 201 -13.34 -4.54 -3.44
N ARG A 202 -12.69 -4.74 -4.59
CA ARG A 202 -11.50 -5.62 -4.67
C ARG A 202 -10.42 -5.24 -3.65
N ILE A 203 -10.29 -3.96 -3.30
CA ILE A 203 -9.36 -3.49 -2.26
C ILE A 203 -9.87 -3.90 -0.88
N GLY A 204 -11.17 -3.73 -0.59
CA GLY A 204 -11.80 -4.18 0.65
C GLY A 204 -11.64 -5.67 0.89
N ILE A 205 -11.92 -6.49 -0.11
CA ILE A 205 -11.75 -7.95 -0.06
C ILE A 205 -10.28 -8.33 0.14
N GLN A 206 -9.33 -7.73 -0.59
CA GLN A 206 -7.90 -8.02 -0.40
C GLN A 206 -7.41 -7.56 0.98
N THR A 207 -7.90 -6.44 1.50
CA THR A 207 -7.57 -5.93 2.84
C THR A 207 -8.08 -6.88 3.90
N ALA A 208 -9.34 -7.31 3.81
CA ALA A 208 -9.94 -8.32 4.67
C ALA A 208 -9.16 -9.64 4.63
N ALA A 209 -8.76 -10.12 3.45
CA ALA A 209 -8.00 -11.35 3.29
C ALA A 209 -6.62 -11.27 3.97
N ILE A 210 -5.93 -10.14 3.90
CA ILE A 210 -4.64 -9.94 4.60
C ILE A 210 -4.86 -9.86 6.13
N LEU A 211 -5.99 -9.29 6.57
CA LEU A 211 -6.37 -9.20 7.98
C LEU A 211 -7.02 -10.48 8.54
N ALA A 212 -7.28 -11.51 7.74
CA ALA A 212 -7.98 -12.73 8.21
C ALA A 212 -7.25 -13.45 9.36
N PHE A 213 -5.92 -13.31 9.44
CA PHE A 213 -5.09 -13.86 10.52
C PHE A 213 -4.90 -12.89 11.70
N PHE A 214 -5.60 -11.75 11.68
CA PHE A 214 -5.61 -10.81 12.78
C PHE A 214 -6.51 -11.34 13.90
N ASN A 215 -6.05 -11.25 15.15
CA ASN A 215 -6.78 -11.80 16.30
C ASN A 215 -8.06 -11.03 16.66
N GLY A 216 -8.30 -9.90 15.99
CA GLY A 216 -9.40 -8.96 16.21
C GLY A 216 -10.75 -9.30 15.58
N LEU A 217 -11.74 -8.43 15.82
CA LEU A 217 -13.02 -8.42 15.12
C LEU A 217 -12.87 -7.67 13.79
N LEU A 218 -13.31 -8.31 12.70
CA LEU A 218 -13.38 -7.71 11.38
C LEU A 218 -14.85 -7.60 10.96
N ILE A 219 -15.31 -6.37 10.70
CA ILE A 219 -16.64 -6.10 10.19
C ILE A 219 -16.48 -5.57 8.77
N ILE A 220 -17.18 -6.17 7.80
CA ILE A 220 -17.22 -5.69 6.42
C ILE A 220 -18.64 -5.21 6.15
N PHE A 221 -18.78 -4.01 5.60
CA PHE A 221 -20.07 -3.42 5.25
C PHE A 221 -20.08 -3.04 3.78
N GLU A 222 -21.11 -3.43 3.05
CA GLU A 222 -21.28 -3.08 1.63
C GLU A 222 -22.73 -2.65 1.37
N TRP A 223 -22.93 -1.65 0.53
CA TRP A 223 -24.27 -1.22 0.14
C TRP A 223 -24.84 -2.18 -0.91
N GLY A 224 -25.87 -2.95 -0.56
CA GLY A 224 -26.72 -3.65 -1.53
C GLY A 224 -26.28 -5.04 -2.01
N LEU A 225 -25.29 -5.70 -1.38
CA LEU A 225 -24.92 -7.09 -1.68
C LEU A 225 -25.45 -8.09 -0.65
N THR A 226 -26.00 -9.21 -1.13
CA THR A 226 -26.45 -10.35 -0.31
C THR A 226 -25.30 -11.36 -0.14
N ILE A 227 -25.09 -11.81 1.10
CA ILE A 227 -24.05 -12.68 1.71
C ILE A 227 -23.33 -13.75 0.84
N ASN A 228 -23.93 -14.28 -0.22
CA ASN A 228 -23.44 -15.49 -0.89
C ASN A 228 -22.14 -15.32 -1.72
N SER A 229 -21.68 -14.10 -1.98
CA SER A 229 -20.49 -13.83 -2.81
C SER A 229 -19.16 -13.76 -2.04
N ILE A 230 -19.19 -13.61 -0.71
CA ILE A 230 -17.99 -13.38 0.12
C ILE A 230 -17.47 -14.68 0.76
N THR A 231 -18.38 -15.60 1.12
CA THR A 231 -18.03 -16.88 1.76
C THR A 231 -17.32 -17.87 0.84
N SER A 232 -17.43 -17.72 -0.48
CA SER A 232 -16.72 -18.56 -1.46
C SER A 232 -15.24 -18.20 -1.64
N ALA A 233 -14.76 -17.10 -1.06
CA ALA A 233 -13.41 -16.59 -1.30
C ALA A 233 -12.32 -17.11 -0.35
N SER A 234 -12.64 -17.67 0.82
CA SER A 234 -11.67 -18.37 1.70
C SER A 234 -12.35 -19.10 2.89
N PRO A 235 -11.97 -20.34 3.23
CA PRO A 235 -12.52 -21.06 4.39
C PRO A 235 -12.15 -20.47 5.77
N SER A 236 -11.39 -19.36 5.82
CA SER A 236 -10.93 -18.71 7.07
C SER A 236 -11.93 -17.72 7.69
N PHE A 237 -13.09 -17.48 7.07
CA PHE A 237 -14.01 -16.37 7.41
C PHE A 237 -14.93 -16.58 8.63
N ASN A 238 -14.64 -17.52 9.54
CA ASN A 238 -15.49 -17.85 10.70
C ASN A 238 -15.69 -16.72 11.74
N LYS A 239 -15.08 -15.54 11.57
CA LYS A 239 -15.19 -14.37 12.47
C LYS A 239 -15.88 -13.13 11.87
N VAL A 240 -16.39 -13.20 10.64
CA VAL A 240 -17.09 -12.06 10.03
C VAL A 240 -18.53 -12.01 10.56
N ARG A 241 -18.90 -10.96 11.29
CA ARG A 241 -20.29 -10.68 11.67
C ARG A 241 -20.83 -9.54 10.80
N GLU A 242 -21.93 -9.82 10.11
CA GLU A 242 -22.69 -8.83 9.34
C GLU A 242 -23.54 -7.96 10.26
N ILE A 243 -23.64 -6.66 9.99
CA ILE A 243 -24.64 -5.77 10.60
C ILE A 243 -25.28 -4.94 9.48
N ILE A 244 -26.55 -5.19 9.20
CA ILE A 244 -27.36 -4.43 8.24
C ILE A 244 -28.31 -3.49 9.02
N PHE A 245 -28.46 -2.23 8.56
CA PHE A 245 -29.35 -1.13 9.03
C PHE A 245 -28.84 -0.18 10.14
N PRO A 246 -29.33 1.09 10.16
CA PRO A 246 -28.51 2.29 10.08
C PRO A 246 -27.56 2.41 11.28
N LEU A 247 -26.27 2.22 11.04
CA LEU A 247 -25.26 2.29 12.08
C LEU A 247 -24.93 3.74 12.41
N ARG A 248 -25.36 4.20 13.59
CA ARG A 248 -24.63 5.24 14.33
C ARG A 248 -23.30 4.64 14.75
N ILE A 249 -22.23 4.90 13.98
CA ILE A 249 -20.87 4.51 14.33
C ILE A 249 -20.48 5.25 15.61
N ASN A 250 -20.46 4.55 16.74
CA ASN A 250 -19.92 5.07 18.00
C ASN A 250 -18.49 4.52 18.16
N ARG A 251 -17.57 5.31 18.73
CA ARG A 251 -16.15 4.94 18.97
C ARG A 251 -15.96 3.63 19.75
N LYS A 252 -17.01 3.06 20.34
CA LYS A 252 -17.01 1.75 21.01
C LYS A 252 -17.10 0.54 20.06
N MET A 253 -17.45 0.72 18.77
CA MET A 253 -17.65 -0.42 17.83
C MET A 253 -16.42 -0.78 16.99
N ALA A 254 -15.57 0.19 16.67
CA ALA A 254 -14.36 -0.03 15.88
C ALA A 254 -13.28 0.98 16.28
N GLU A 255 -12.03 0.52 16.35
CA GLU A 255 -10.87 1.37 16.66
C GLU A 255 -10.22 1.90 15.38
N ALA A 256 -10.45 1.24 14.23
CA ALA A 256 -10.23 1.81 12.91
C ALA A 256 -11.41 1.57 11.98
N VAL A 257 -11.69 2.59 11.16
CA VAL A 257 -12.63 2.53 10.05
C VAL A 257 -11.85 2.75 8.76
N VAL A 258 -11.85 1.75 7.89
CA VAL A 258 -11.26 1.85 6.55
C VAL A 258 -12.39 2.03 5.55
N ILE A 259 -12.44 3.18 4.89
CA ILE A 259 -13.44 3.48 3.86
C ILE A 259 -12.80 3.19 2.51
N LEU A 260 -13.26 2.14 1.83
CA LEU A 260 -12.65 1.62 0.59
C LEU A 260 -13.66 1.56 -0.56
N GLY A 261 -14.05 2.75 -1.03
CA GLY A 261 -14.76 2.95 -2.29
C GLY A 261 -16.17 2.36 -2.32
N PHE A 262 -17.13 3.20 -2.72
CA PHE A 262 -18.41 2.76 -3.27
C PHE A 262 -18.21 2.26 -4.70
#